data_AF-A0A2D0A511-F1
#
_entry.id   AF-A0A2D0A511-F1
#
_cell.length_a   1.000
_cell.length_b   1.000
_cell.length_c   1.000
_cell.angle_alpha   90.00
_cell.angle_beta   90.00
_cell.angle_gamma   90.00
#
_symmetry.space_group_name_H-M   'P 1'
#
loop_
_entity.id
_entity.type
_entity.pdbx_description
1 polymer ?
#
loop_
_entity_poly.entity_id
_entity_poly.type
_entity_poly.pdbx_seq_one_letter_code
_entity_poly.pdbx_strand_id
1 'polypeptide(L)'
;MSNLKFNPRNVILLLMILVITALRLLITFNSDALQFANFSSIGAVALFGGAYFKDHVKAFAFPLLSLFLSDFILANTIFKQYSNGFLYEGWYWTYIAFALMVLVGRVLLRKINAVSLLGSTLAITLIHWIVTDFGVWFKNPSYTQDVAGFWLCLERAIPFEIRFLEGTLIYGVLLFGAYEILKSKFPVLRLQTQKL
;
A
#
# COMPACT_ATOMS: atom_id res chain seq x y z
N MET A 1 -14.88 -27.09 -15.74
CA MET A 1 -13.87 -26.99 -14.67
C MET A 1 -12.68 -26.22 -15.20
N SER A 2 -12.53 -24.96 -14.81
CA SER A 2 -11.47 -24.09 -15.32
C SER A 2 -10.11 -24.58 -14.83
N ASN A 3 -9.24 -24.98 -15.76
CA ASN A 3 -7.83 -25.26 -15.48
C ASN A 3 -7.20 -24.04 -14.80
N LEU A 4 -7.01 -24.10 -13.47
CA LEU A 4 -6.16 -23.16 -12.73
C LEU A 4 -4.74 -23.35 -13.27
N LYS A 5 -4.38 -22.58 -14.31
CA LYS A 5 -3.02 -22.53 -14.83
C LYS A 5 -2.11 -22.01 -13.72
N PHE A 6 -1.43 -22.94 -13.05
CA PHE A 6 -0.48 -22.64 -11.98
C PHE A 6 0.59 -21.68 -12.51
N ASN A 7 0.72 -20.52 -11.88
CA ASN A 7 1.69 -19.50 -12.27
C ASN A 7 2.59 -19.21 -11.05
N PRO A 8 3.77 -19.85 -10.96
CA PRO A 8 4.64 -19.78 -9.77
C PRO A 8 5.07 -18.34 -9.46
N ARG A 9 5.18 -17.49 -10.48
CA ARG A 9 5.48 -16.07 -10.32
C ARG A 9 4.41 -15.35 -9.52
N ASN A 10 3.14 -15.52 -9.88
CA ASN A 10 2.03 -14.86 -9.19
C ASN A 10 1.91 -15.37 -7.75
N VAL A 11 2.20 -16.65 -7.52
CA VAL A 11 2.22 -17.24 -6.17
C VAL A 11 3.31 -16.60 -5.33
N ILE A 12 4.54 -16.48 -5.84
CA ILE A 12 5.65 -15.85 -5.09
C ILE A 12 5.37 -14.37 -4.81
N LEU A 13 4.86 -13.62 -5.79
CA LEU A 13 4.47 -12.22 -5.58
C LEU A 13 3.42 -12.09 -4.47
N LEU A 14 2.39 -12.95 -4.48
CA LEU A 14 1.37 -12.97 -3.45
C LEU A 14 1.94 -13.36 -2.07
N LEU A 15 2.79 -14.37 -2.01
CA LEU A 15 3.46 -14.77 -0.76
C LEU A 15 4.29 -13.63 -0.18
N MET A 16 5.04 -12.89 -1.00
CA MET A 16 5.80 -11.72 -0.54
C MET A 16 4.89 -10.62 0.03
N ILE A 17 3.75 -10.35 -0.63
CA ILE A 17 2.74 -9.40 -0.12
C ILE A 17 2.19 -9.88 1.23
N LEU A 18 1.84 -11.16 1.35
CA LEU A 18 1.30 -11.73 2.58
C LEU A 18 2.32 -11.70 3.73
N VAL A 19 3.58 -12.03 3.47
CA VAL A 19 4.66 -11.98 4.47
C VAL A 19 4.85 -10.56 5.00
N ILE A 20 4.90 -9.57 4.11
CA ILE A 20 5.07 -8.16 4.49
C ILE A 20 3.83 -7.60 5.21
N THR A 21 2.65 -8.10 4.87
CA THR A 21 1.40 -7.73 5.56
C THR A 21 1.31 -8.39 6.93
N ALA A 22 1.75 -9.64 7.07
CA ALA A 22 1.86 -10.30 8.36
C ALA A 22 2.89 -9.59 9.26
N LEU A 23 4.02 -9.14 8.69
CA LEU A 23 5.02 -8.35 9.41
C LEU A 23 4.44 -7.03 9.91
N ARG A 24 3.61 -6.32 9.10
CA ARG A 24 2.85 -5.15 9.56
C ARG A 24 2.03 -5.47 10.81
N LEU A 25 1.27 -6.56 10.79
CA LEU A 25 0.45 -6.97 11.93
C LEU A 25 1.33 -7.25 13.14
N LEU A 26 2.37 -8.07 12.99
CA LEU A 26 3.29 -8.42 14.08
C LEU A 26 3.92 -7.17 14.73
N ILE A 27 4.42 -6.23 13.93
CA ILE A 27 5.00 -4.99 14.48
C ILE A 27 3.94 -4.21 15.25
N THR A 28 2.72 -4.09 14.70
CA THR A 28 1.64 -3.32 15.32
C THR A 28 1.15 -3.96 16.63
N PHE A 29 1.11 -5.30 16.72
CA PHE A 29 0.74 -6.01 17.95
C PHE A 29 1.80 -5.93 19.05
N ASN A 30 3.07 -5.76 18.69
CA ASN A 30 4.20 -5.76 19.63
C ASN A 30 4.76 -4.36 19.93
N SER A 31 4.10 -3.30 19.44
CA SER A 31 4.54 -1.91 19.62
C SER A 31 3.41 -1.05 20.16
N ASP A 32 3.77 0.07 20.80
CA ASP A 32 2.79 1.07 21.19
C ASP A 32 2.07 1.61 19.94
N ALA A 33 0.75 1.39 19.88
CA ALA A 33 -0.07 1.61 18.69
C ALA A 33 0.05 3.02 18.07
N LEU A 34 0.36 4.02 18.89
CA LEU A 34 0.54 5.42 18.50
C LEU A 34 1.97 5.74 17.99
N GLN A 35 2.99 5.03 18.46
CA GLN A 35 4.39 5.29 18.04
C GLN A 35 4.63 4.88 16.59
N PHE A 36 3.94 3.84 16.11
CA PHE A 36 4.07 3.34 14.73
C PHE A 36 2.88 3.70 13.83
N ALA A 37 2.03 4.64 14.26
CA ALA A 37 0.97 5.16 13.41
C ALA A 37 1.54 5.63 12.06
N ASN A 38 0.99 5.09 10.96
CA ASN A 38 1.35 5.32 9.57
C ASN A 38 2.75 4.85 9.10
N PHE A 39 3.58 4.27 9.98
CA PHE A 39 4.75 3.50 9.54
C PHE A 39 4.32 2.13 9.01
N SER A 40 3.94 2.07 7.74
CA SER A 40 3.26 0.89 7.18
C SER A 40 3.88 0.42 5.88
N SER A 41 3.86 -0.90 5.70
CA SER A 41 4.39 -1.57 4.50
C SER A 41 3.44 -1.52 3.30
N ILE A 42 2.21 -1.03 3.50
CA ILE A 42 1.14 -1.15 2.51
C ILE A 42 1.42 -0.26 1.29
N GLY A 43 2.06 0.90 1.45
CA GLY A 43 2.44 1.76 0.31
C GLY A 43 3.38 1.03 -0.66
N ALA A 44 4.37 0.32 -0.11
CA ALA A 44 5.26 -0.53 -0.89
C ALA A 44 4.52 -1.69 -1.57
N VAL A 45 3.57 -2.33 -0.87
CA VAL A 45 2.72 -3.39 -1.42
C VAL A 45 1.87 -2.89 -2.60
N ALA A 46 1.34 -1.67 -2.52
CA ALA A 46 0.57 -1.05 -3.61
C ALA A 46 1.42 -0.84 -4.87
N LEU A 47 2.59 -0.23 -4.72
CA LEU A 47 3.55 -0.07 -5.83
C LEU A 47 3.98 -1.42 -6.41
N PHE A 48 4.32 -2.37 -5.54
CA PHE A 48 4.78 -3.71 -5.91
C PHE A 48 3.70 -4.47 -6.70
N GLY A 49 2.46 -4.41 -6.24
CA GLY A 49 1.32 -5.00 -6.92
C GLY A 49 1.09 -4.39 -8.31
N GLY A 50 1.12 -3.06 -8.41
CA GLY A 50 0.99 -2.33 -9.67
C GLY A 50 2.13 -2.64 -10.66
N ALA A 51 3.36 -2.80 -10.17
CA ALA A 51 4.55 -3.02 -10.99
C ALA A 51 4.64 -4.45 -11.56
N TYR A 52 4.35 -5.48 -10.75
CA TYR A 52 4.68 -6.86 -11.12
C TYR A 52 3.50 -7.70 -11.63
N PHE A 53 2.25 -7.46 -11.23
CA PHE A 53 1.14 -8.27 -11.77
C PHE A 53 0.76 -7.85 -13.19
N LYS A 54 0.83 -8.80 -14.14
CA LYS A 54 0.41 -8.58 -15.54
C LYS A 54 -1.09 -8.34 -15.63
N ASP A 55 -1.86 -9.17 -14.92
CA ASP A 55 -3.31 -9.13 -14.90
C ASP A 55 -3.84 -7.89 -14.18
N HIS A 56 -4.88 -7.26 -14.73
CA HIS A 56 -5.43 -6.03 -14.15
C HIS A 56 -6.10 -6.29 -12.81
N VAL A 57 -6.90 -7.35 -12.71
CA VAL A 57 -7.63 -7.69 -11.49
C VAL A 57 -6.66 -8.01 -10.35
N LYS A 58 -5.64 -8.85 -10.59
CA LYS A 58 -4.67 -9.25 -9.54
C LYS A 58 -3.83 -8.09 -9.02
N ALA A 59 -3.43 -7.16 -9.89
CA ALA A 59 -2.62 -6.01 -9.50
C ALA A 59 -3.32 -5.11 -8.48
N PHE A 60 -4.65 -4.98 -8.56
CA PHE A 60 -5.45 -4.21 -7.61
C PHE A 60 -5.96 -5.08 -6.47
N ALA A 61 -6.51 -6.25 -6.77
CA ALA A 61 -7.14 -7.12 -5.79
C ALA A 61 -6.16 -7.58 -4.72
N PHE A 62 -4.94 -8.00 -5.06
CA PHE A 62 -4.03 -8.53 -4.04
C PHE A 62 -3.55 -7.47 -3.05
N PRO A 63 -3.06 -6.27 -3.47
CA PRO A 63 -2.77 -5.20 -2.52
C PRO A 63 -3.98 -4.77 -1.68
N LEU A 64 -5.14 -4.56 -2.31
CA LEU A 64 -6.34 -4.06 -1.61
C LEU A 64 -6.94 -5.09 -0.65
N LEU A 65 -6.94 -6.38 -1.02
CA LEU A 65 -7.37 -7.44 -0.11
C LEU A 65 -6.39 -7.61 1.05
N SER A 66 -5.09 -7.44 0.81
CA SER A 66 -4.08 -7.48 1.87
C SER A 66 -4.27 -6.35 2.88
N LEU A 67 -4.51 -5.13 2.38
CA LEU A 67 -4.91 -3.99 3.19
C LEU A 67 -6.19 -4.30 3.97
N PHE A 68 -7.23 -4.78 3.30
CA PHE A 68 -8.51 -5.10 3.91
C PHE A 68 -8.42 -6.09 5.06
N LEU A 69 -7.76 -7.23 4.83
CA LEU A 69 -7.61 -8.26 5.86
C LEU A 69 -6.85 -7.74 7.07
N SER A 70 -5.78 -6.99 6.84
CA SER A 70 -4.98 -6.45 7.94
C SER A 70 -5.70 -5.33 8.70
N ASP A 71 -6.42 -4.43 8.01
CA ASP A 71 -7.23 -3.41 8.65
C ASP A 71 -8.41 -4.01 9.44
N PHE A 72 -9.05 -5.05 8.91
CA PHE A 72 -10.14 -5.73 9.60
C PHE A 72 -9.66 -6.38 10.90
N ILE A 73 -8.52 -7.07 10.88
CA ILE A 73 -7.91 -7.64 12.09
C ILE A 73 -7.60 -6.52 13.09
N LEU A 74 -6.97 -5.45 12.65
CA LEU A 74 -6.56 -4.33 13.50
C LEU A 74 -7.76 -3.59 14.11
N ALA A 75 -8.81 -3.35 13.33
CA ALA A 75 -10.05 -2.70 13.77
C ALA A 75 -10.86 -3.54 14.76
N ASN A 76 -10.72 -4.87 14.74
CA ASN A 76 -11.42 -5.77 15.68
C ASN A 76 -10.58 -6.15 16.91
N THR A 77 -9.30 -5.76 16.96
CA THR A 77 -8.37 -6.12 18.03
C THR A 77 -7.84 -4.88 18.76
N ILE A 78 -6.72 -4.32 18.30
CA ILE A 78 -5.99 -3.22 18.95
C ILE A 78 -6.74 -1.89 18.82
N PHE A 79 -7.27 -1.61 17.63
CA PHE A 79 -7.93 -0.34 17.32
C PHE A 79 -9.45 -0.40 17.45
N LYS A 80 -9.97 -1.33 18.26
CA LYS A 80 -11.41 -1.52 18.45
C LYS A 80 -12.14 -0.26 18.89
N GLN A 81 -11.48 0.60 19.67
CA GLN A 81 -12.02 1.90 20.10
C GLN A 81 -12.23 2.90 18.96
N TYR A 82 -11.52 2.76 17.83
CA TYR A 82 -11.66 3.60 16.65
C TYR A 82 -12.54 2.97 15.56
N SER A 83 -13.11 1.78 15.84
CA SER A 83 -13.95 1.04 14.91
C SER A 83 -15.40 1.49 14.99
N ASN A 84 -16.06 1.60 13.84
CA ASN A 84 -17.50 1.85 13.70
C ASN A 84 -18.34 0.56 13.62
N GLY A 85 -17.78 -0.58 14.04
CA GLY A 85 -18.40 -1.91 13.93
C GLY A 85 -17.98 -2.70 12.68
N PHE A 86 -17.23 -2.07 11.76
CA PHE A 86 -16.63 -2.75 10.61
C PHE A 86 -15.15 -2.40 10.45
N LEU A 87 -14.86 -1.13 10.16
CA LEU A 87 -13.52 -0.56 10.07
C LEU A 87 -13.53 0.78 10.81
N TYR A 88 -12.72 1.75 10.41
CA TYR A 88 -12.76 3.12 10.93
C TYR A 88 -13.64 4.02 10.07
N GLU A 89 -14.08 5.15 10.62
CA GLU A 89 -14.81 6.16 9.85
C GLU A 89 -13.95 6.71 8.70
N GLY A 90 -14.55 6.91 7.52
CA GLY A 90 -13.82 7.42 6.36
C GLY A 90 -12.90 6.42 5.66
N TRP A 91 -12.90 5.12 6.05
CA TRP A 91 -12.02 4.09 5.48
C TRP A 91 -11.99 4.06 3.95
N TYR A 92 -13.09 4.37 3.28
CA TYR A 92 -13.18 4.37 1.82
C TYR A 92 -12.22 5.38 1.16
N TRP A 93 -11.87 6.49 1.81
CA TRP A 93 -10.86 7.43 1.31
C TRP A 93 -9.47 6.81 1.23
N THR A 94 -9.09 6.04 2.26
CA THR A 94 -7.86 5.26 2.25
C THR A 94 -7.85 4.28 1.08
N TYR A 95 -8.95 3.56 0.84
CA TYR A 95 -8.98 2.54 -0.21
C TYR A 95 -8.95 3.16 -1.61
N ILE A 96 -9.56 4.34 -1.79
CA ILE A 96 -9.43 5.14 -3.01
C ILE A 96 -7.97 5.55 -3.22
N ALA A 97 -7.30 6.07 -2.18
CA ALA A 97 -5.90 6.45 -2.25
C ALA A 97 -5.03 5.24 -2.67
N PHE A 98 -5.20 4.09 -2.01
CA PHE A 98 -4.45 2.88 -2.33
C PHE A 98 -4.71 2.36 -3.75
N ALA A 99 -5.94 2.46 -4.26
CA ALA A 99 -6.22 2.12 -5.65
C ALA A 99 -5.47 3.05 -6.63
N LEU A 100 -5.43 4.35 -6.36
CA LEU A 100 -4.64 5.31 -7.15
C LEU A 100 -3.14 5.02 -7.06
N MET A 101 -2.65 4.59 -5.89
CA MET A 101 -1.25 4.23 -5.69
C MET A 101 -0.85 2.96 -6.47
N VAL A 102 -1.73 1.96 -6.55
CA VAL A 102 -1.54 0.81 -7.44
C VAL A 102 -1.46 1.26 -8.90
N LEU A 103 -2.29 2.21 -9.30
CA LEU A 103 -2.26 2.78 -10.64
C LEU A 103 -0.91 3.48 -10.91
N VAL A 104 -0.39 4.26 -9.97
CA VAL A 104 0.95 4.86 -10.07
C VAL A 104 2.01 3.78 -10.29
N GLY A 105 2.00 2.72 -9.47
CA GLY A 105 2.92 1.59 -9.65
C GLY A 105 2.83 0.99 -11.05
N ARG A 106 1.62 0.86 -11.60
CA ARG A 106 1.44 0.30 -12.94
C ARG A 106 1.93 1.22 -14.07
N VAL A 107 1.77 2.53 -13.92
CA VAL A 107 2.11 3.50 -14.97
C VAL A 107 3.59 3.86 -14.92
N LEU A 108 4.12 4.17 -13.73
CA LEU A 108 5.48 4.69 -13.56
C LEU A 108 6.52 3.57 -13.43
N LEU A 109 6.17 2.38 -12.94
CA LEU A 109 7.12 1.27 -12.75
C LEU A 109 7.12 0.25 -13.91
N ARG A 110 6.78 0.68 -15.12
CA ARG A 110 6.94 -0.15 -16.34
C ARG A 110 8.39 -0.58 -16.56
N LYS A 111 9.34 0.28 -16.18
CA LYS A 111 10.78 0.00 -16.15
C LYS A 111 11.30 0.32 -14.76
N ILE A 112 11.52 -0.72 -13.96
CA ILE A 112 11.93 -0.58 -12.56
C ILE A 112 13.41 -0.21 -12.50
N ASN A 113 13.70 0.98 -11.98
CA ASN A 113 15.02 1.46 -11.61
C ASN A 113 14.92 2.41 -10.39
N ALA A 114 16.05 2.86 -9.86
CA ALA A 114 16.07 3.72 -8.68
C ALA A 114 15.27 5.02 -8.87
N VAL A 115 15.38 5.65 -10.04
CA VAL A 115 14.65 6.91 -10.35
C VAL A 115 13.15 6.68 -10.41
N SER A 116 12.70 5.64 -11.14
CA SER A 116 11.28 5.32 -11.24
C SER A 116 10.69 4.94 -9.88
N LEU A 117 11.47 4.23 -9.04
CA LEU A 117 11.03 3.81 -7.70
C LEU A 117 10.89 5.03 -6.78
N LEU A 118 11.91 5.89 -6.71
CA LEU A 118 11.86 7.12 -5.91
C LEU A 118 10.72 8.05 -6.37
N GLY A 119 10.59 8.27 -7.68
CA GLY A 119 9.52 9.10 -8.23
C GLY A 119 8.13 8.54 -7.96
N SER A 120 7.96 7.21 -8.05
CA SER A 120 6.68 6.57 -7.73
C SER A 120 6.37 6.64 -6.25
N THR A 121 7.37 6.46 -5.38
CA THR A 121 7.21 6.58 -3.93
C THR A 121 6.77 7.99 -3.53
N LEU A 122 7.41 9.04 -4.06
CA LEU A 122 6.98 10.42 -3.81
C LEU A 122 5.56 10.67 -4.31
N ALA A 123 5.21 10.18 -5.50
CA ALA A 123 3.88 10.33 -6.06
C ALA A 123 2.81 9.65 -5.17
N ILE A 124 3.06 8.45 -4.66
CA ILE A 124 2.09 7.77 -3.80
C ILE A 124 1.99 8.40 -2.41
N THR A 125 3.07 8.96 -1.86
CA THR A 125 3.02 9.75 -0.62
C THR A 125 2.13 10.97 -0.80
N LEU A 126 2.27 11.71 -1.92
CA LEU A 126 1.38 12.85 -2.20
C LEU A 126 -0.08 12.43 -2.38
N ILE A 127 -0.33 11.29 -3.03
CA ILE A 127 -1.69 10.75 -3.16
C ILE A 127 -2.26 10.38 -1.79
N HIS A 128 -1.48 9.70 -0.95
CA HIS A 128 -1.90 9.33 0.39
C HIS A 128 -2.23 10.58 1.21
N TRP A 129 -1.31 11.53 1.27
CA TRP A 129 -1.47 12.81 1.97
C TRP A 129 -2.73 13.55 1.52
N ILE A 130 -2.93 13.75 0.22
CA ILE A 130 -4.06 14.56 -0.24
C ILE A 130 -5.40 13.83 -0.07
N VAL A 131 -5.46 12.55 -0.47
CA VAL A 131 -6.73 11.82 -0.57
C VAL A 131 -7.22 11.33 0.80
N THR A 132 -6.31 10.86 1.65
CA THR A 132 -6.72 10.36 2.98
C THR A 132 -7.07 11.51 3.92
N ASP A 133 -6.30 12.61 3.91
CA ASP A 133 -6.60 13.78 4.72
C ASP A 133 -7.82 14.56 4.22
N PHE A 134 -8.18 14.45 2.94
CA PHE A 134 -9.49 14.94 2.48
C PHE A 134 -10.63 14.26 3.24
N GLY A 135 -10.50 12.95 3.50
CA GLY A 135 -11.46 12.21 4.30
C GLY A 135 -11.50 12.63 5.77
N VAL A 136 -10.35 13.05 6.32
CA VAL A 136 -10.25 13.57 7.69
C VAL A 136 -10.81 14.99 7.81
N TRP A 137 -10.65 15.81 6.77
CA TRP A 137 -11.09 17.20 6.72
C TRP A 137 -12.60 17.32 6.46
N PHE A 138 -13.13 16.53 5.54
CA PHE A 138 -14.52 16.63 5.08
C PHE A 138 -15.51 16.37 6.22
N LYS A 139 -16.41 17.34 6.46
CA LYS A 139 -17.42 17.30 7.55
C LYS A 139 -16.83 17.19 8.97
N ASN A 140 -15.54 17.40 9.14
CA ASN A 140 -14.92 17.42 10.46
C ASN A 140 -15.04 18.82 11.08
N PRO A 141 -15.71 18.97 12.24
CA PRO A 141 -15.90 20.28 12.88
C PRO A 141 -14.60 20.90 13.40
N SER A 142 -13.51 20.13 13.46
CA SER A 142 -12.18 20.63 13.86
C SER A 142 -11.51 21.49 12.79
N TYR A 143 -12.03 21.49 11.56
CA TYR A 143 -11.49 22.25 10.44
C TYR A 143 -12.59 23.06 9.73
N THR A 144 -12.24 24.28 9.31
CA THR A 144 -13.12 25.09 8.45
C THR A 144 -13.33 24.36 7.13
N GLN A 145 -14.55 24.41 6.60
CA GLN A 145 -14.90 23.73 5.34
C GLN A 145 -14.56 24.61 4.13
N ASP A 146 -13.30 25.06 4.08
CA ASP A 146 -12.69 25.84 3.01
C ASP A 146 -11.25 25.37 2.72
N VAL A 147 -10.60 25.99 1.72
CA VAL A 147 -9.23 25.64 1.32
C VAL A 147 -8.23 25.85 2.46
N ALA A 148 -8.44 26.86 3.31
CA ALA A 148 -7.56 27.15 4.45
C ALA A 148 -7.64 26.04 5.51
N GLY A 149 -8.84 25.54 5.79
CA GLY A 149 -9.05 24.42 6.71
C GLY A 149 -8.46 23.12 6.17
N PHE A 150 -8.57 22.87 4.87
CA PHE A 150 -7.93 21.70 4.25
C PHE A 150 -6.40 21.82 4.31
N TRP A 151 -5.85 23.00 4.03
CA TRP A 151 -4.40 23.25 4.15
C TRP A 151 -3.89 23.01 5.57
N LEU A 152 -4.62 23.46 6.60
CA LEU A 152 -4.29 23.21 8.00
C LEU A 152 -4.34 21.71 8.34
N CYS A 153 -5.27 20.97 7.76
CA CYS A 153 -5.32 19.50 7.90
C CYS A 153 -4.07 18.85 7.32
N LEU A 154 -3.68 19.25 6.10
CA LEU A 154 -2.46 18.74 5.44
C LEU A 154 -1.20 19.07 6.25
N GLU A 155 -1.08 20.28 6.77
CA GLU A 155 0.07 20.69 7.61
C GLU A 155 0.21 19.79 8.85
N ARG A 156 -0.90 19.48 9.52
CA ARG A 156 -0.91 18.59 10.68
C ARG A 156 -0.61 17.13 10.33
N ALA A 157 -0.84 16.73 9.08
CA ALA A 157 -0.57 15.39 8.60
C ALA A 157 0.92 15.14 8.28
N ILE A 158 1.75 16.19 8.14
CA ILE A 158 3.18 16.07 7.76
C ILE A 158 3.95 15.00 8.56
N PRO A 159 3.88 14.93 9.91
CA PRO A 159 4.64 13.92 10.66
C PRO A 159 4.22 12.48 10.32
N PHE A 160 2.95 12.27 9.97
CA PHE A 160 2.41 10.97 9.59
C PHE A 160 2.86 10.59 8.17
N GLU A 161 2.88 11.55 7.25
CA GLU A 161 3.33 11.33 5.87
C GLU A 161 4.82 11.06 5.77
N ILE A 162 5.63 11.67 6.65
CA ILE A 162 7.06 11.33 6.75
C ILE A 162 7.21 9.84 7.14
N ARG A 163 6.45 9.37 8.14
CA ARG A 163 6.48 7.94 8.53
C ARG A 163 5.97 7.02 7.42
N PHE A 164 4.95 7.45 6.68
CA PHE A 164 4.43 6.72 5.53
C PHE A 164 5.48 6.61 4.41
N LEU A 165 6.18 7.71 4.12
CA LEU A 165 7.27 7.76 3.15
C LEU A 165 8.43 6.84 3.57
N GLU A 166 8.88 6.93 4.82
CA GLU A 166 9.94 6.09 5.37
C GLU A 166 9.59 4.61 5.30
N GLY A 167 8.39 4.24 5.75
CA GLY A 167 7.90 2.87 5.66
C GLY A 167 7.86 2.38 4.21
N THR A 168 7.31 3.19 3.30
CA THR A 168 7.22 2.87 1.87
C THR A 168 8.61 2.67 1.25
N LEU A 169 9.60 3.49 1.60
CA LEU A 169 10.97 3.35 1.11
C LEU A 169 11.62 2.07 1.66
N ILE A 170 11.57 1.85 2.97
CA ILE A 170 12.21 0.69 3.61
C ILE A 170 11.61 -0.61 3.09
N TYR A 171 10.28 -0.74 3.15
CA TYR A 171 9.59 -1.92 2.66
C TYR A 171 9.64 -2.05 1.14
N GLY A 172 9.73 -0.93 0.42
CA GLY A 172 9.94 -0.91 -1.03
C GLY A 172 11.28 -1.51 -1.42
N VAL A 173 12.37 -1.06 -0.79
CA VAL A 173 13.71 -1.63 -1.00
C VAL A 173 13.71 -3.14 -0.70
N LEU A 174 13.09 -3.55 0.39
CA LEU A 174 12.99 -4.97 0.76
C LEU A 174 12.19 -5.78 -0.27
N LEU A 175 10.98 -5.35 -0.64
CA LEU A 175 10.11 -6.07 -1.57
C LEU A 175 10.70 -6.15 -2.98
N PHE A 176 11.04 -4.99 -3.55
CA PHE A 176 11.57 -4.92 -4.92
C PHE A 176 12.96 -5.56 -5.00
N GLY A 177 13.83 -5.30 -4.01
CA GLY A 177 15.17 -5.89 -3.95
C GLY A 177 15.12 -7.41 -3.83
N ALA A 178 14.34 -7.95 -2.89
CA ALA A 178 14.20 -9.40 -2.73
C ALA A 178 13.64 -10.06 -4.00
N TYR A 179 12.66 -9.44 -4.65
CA TYR A 179 12.08 -10.02 -5.87
C TYR A 179 13.05 -9.99 -7.05
N GLU A 180 13.79 -8.91 -7.27
CA GLU A 180 14.78 -8.85 -8.35
C GLU A 180 15.94 -9.83 -8.13
N ILE A 181 16.35 -10.09 -6.88
CA ILE A 181 17.32 -11.15 -6.55
C ILE A 181 16.74 -12.54 -6.85
N LEU A 182 15.50 -12.82 -6.44
CA LEU A 182 14.85 -14.10 -6.75
C LEU A 182 14.70 -14.32 -8.26
N LYS A 183 14.32 -13.27 -8.99
CA LYS A 183 14.17 -13.29 -10.45
C LYS A 183 15.49 -13.45 -11.20
N SER A 184 16.62 -13.01 -10.63
CA SER A 184 17.94 -13.25 -11.22
C SER A 184 18.36 -14.72 -11.08
N LYS A 185 18.04 -15.35 -9.93
CA LYS A 185 18.35 -16.76 -9.63
C LYS A 185 17.38 -17.76 -10.29
N PHE A 186 16.10 -17.42 -10.42
CA PHE A 186 15.05 -18.31 -10.92
C PHE A 186 14.39 -17.73 -12.19
N PRO A 187 14.82 -18.15 -13.40
CA PRO A 187 14.28 -17.63 -14.67
C PRO A 187 12.77 -17.82 -14.85
N VAL A 188 12.18 -18.81 -14.20
CA VAL A 188 10.72 -19.09 -14.20
C VAL A 188 9.89 -17.92 -13.64
N LEU A 189 10.52 -17.01 -12.89
CA LEU A 189 9.86 -15.82 -12.32
C LEU A 189 9.86 -14.62 -13.26
N ARG A 190 10.60 -14.68 -14.37
CA ARG A 190 10.58 -13.64 -15.40
C ARG A 190 9.22 -13.65 -16.09
N LEU A 191 8.74 -12.47 -16.48
CA LEU A 191 7.58 -12.38 -17.38
C LEU A 191 7.95 -13.10 -18.68
N GLN A 192 7.38 -14.28 -18.88
CA GLN A 192 7.43 -14.92 -20.19
C GLN A 192 6.65 -14.04 -21.15
N THR A 193 7.37 -13.39 -22.06
CA THR A 193 6.75 -12.82 -23.24
C THR A 193 6.28 -14.01 -24.05
N GLN A 194 4.99 -14.33 -24.01
CA GLN A 194 4.40 -15.23 -24.98
C GLN A 194 4.75 -14.64 -26.34
N LYS A 195 5.65 -15.30 -27.09
CA LYS A 195 5.74 -15.08 -28.52
C LYS A 195 4.33 -15.31 -29.07
N LEU A 196 3.76 -14.27 -29.67
CA LEU A 196 2.56 -14.37 -30.50
C LEU A 196 2.79 -15.41 -31.59
#